data_AF-A0A497ELQ0-F1
#
_entry.id   AF-A0A497ELQ0-F1
#
_cell.length_a   1.000
_cell.length_b   1.000
_cell.length_c   1.000
_cell.angle_alpha   90.00
_cell.angle_beta   90.00
_cell.angle_gamma   90.00
#
_symmetry.space_group_name_H-M   'P 1'
#
loop_
_entity.id
_entity.type
_entity.pdbx_description
1 polymer ?
#
loop_
_entity_poly.entity_id
_entity_poly.type
_entity_poly.pdbx_seq_one_letter_code
_entity_poly.pdbx_strand_id
1 'polypeptide(L)'
;MERHYTTREVCEILGITNRTLRRWIKEGKIRAVNIGGRWRIPESEIKRILGQPVEEIRTPRAARVVIYARVSGANQKKELENQVEALKKYIEQNNWELVAVVKDIASGLKEDRRGLWKLIEMAKKHEFDVLLVAYRDRLTRFGFKYLEELFKAYGIKVVVAFQEPPKDFYQELVEDLIKIFTSFVSRIYGKRSHKYKKVVEAVEQTIKDP
;
A
#
# COMPACT_ATOMS: atom_id res chain seq x y z
N MET A 1 16.28 -23.25 7.67
CA MET A 1 17.45 -23.30 8.59
C MET A 1 18.28 -22.06 8.31
N GLU A 2 18.63 -21.30 9.34
CA GLU A 2 19.41 -20.06 9.19
C GLU A 2 20.89 -20.36 8.94
N ARG A 3 21.51 -19.68 7.96
CA ARG A 3 22.93 -19.82 7.68
C ARG A 3 23.76 -19.12 8.77
N HIS A 4 24.82 -19.78 9.19
CA HIS A 4 25.69 -19.33 10.27
C HIS A 4 27.10 -19.13 9.74
N TYR A 5 27.64 -17.93 9.93
CA TYR A 5 28.97 -17.55 9.44
C TYR A 5 30.01 -17.65 10.53
N THR A 6 31.23 -17.98 10.13
CA THR A 6 32.41 -17.95 10.99
C THR A 6 32.83 -16.51 11.29
N THR A 7 33.58 -16.33 12.37
CA THR A 7 34.12 -15.00 12.72
C THR A 7 35.04 -14.43 11.63
N ARG A 8 35.70 -15.28 10.83
CA ARG A 8 36.56 -14.85 9.72
C ARG A 8 35.73 -14.28 8.57
N GLU A 9 34.73 -15.03 8.12
CA GLU A 9 33.83 -14.59 7.04
C GLU A 9 33.13 -13.28 7.41
N VAL A 10 32.68 -13.13 8.67
CA VAL A 10 32.06 -11.88 9.14
C VAL A 10 33.03 -10.70 9.14
N CYS A 11 34.31 -10.93 9.49
CA CYS A 11 35.33 -9.89 9.41
C CYS A 11 35.56 -9.42 7.97
N GLU A 12 35.59 -10.36 7.02
CA GLU A 12 35.73 -10.07 5.58
C GLU A 12 34.51 -9.31 5.04
N ILE A 13 33.30 -9.72 5.44
CA ILE A 13 32.04 -9.08 5.02
C ILE A 13 31.88 -7.66 5.60
N LEU A 14 32.20 -7.47 6.88
CA LEU A 14 32.01 -6.18 7.57
C LEU A 14 33.23 -5.25 7.47
N GLY A 15 34.35 -5.71 6.91
CA GLY A 15 35.59 -4.92 6.82
C GLY A 15 36.21 -4.58 8.18
N ILE A 16 36.06 -5.44 9.20
CA ILE A 16 36.56 -5.21 10.56
C ILE A 16 37.55 -6.27 11.00
N THR A 17 38.40 -5.95 12.00
CA THR A 17 39.33 -6.92 12.57
C THR A 17 38.64 -7.92 13.51
N ASN A 18 39.21 -9.12 13.65
CA ASN A 18 38.70 -10.15 14.57
C ASN A 18 38.64 -9.65 16.03
N ARG A 19 39.56 -8.76 16.41
CA ARG A 19 39.57 -8.11 17.73
C ARG A 19 38.34 -7.24 17.95
N THR A 20 37.95 -6.43 16.95
CA THR A 20 36.75 -5.60 17.00
C THR A 20 35.49 -6.45 17.08
N LEU A 21 35.41 -7.51 16.26
CA LEU A 21 34.27 -8.43 16.25
C LEU A 21 34.09 -9.13 17.61
N ARG A 22 35.16 -9.66 18.21
CA ARG A 22 35.11 -10.28 19.54
C ARG A 22 34.70 -9.30 20.64
N ARG A 23 35.20 -8.06 20.57
CA ARG A 23 34.80 -6.99 21.49
C ARG A 23 33.30 -6.72 21.39
N TRP A 24 32.76 -6.62 20.18
CA TRP A 24 31.33 -6.37 19.97
C TRP A 24 30.44 -7.55 20.40
N ILE A 25 30.90 -8.79 20.24
CA ILE A 25 30.20 -9.97 20.78
C ILE A 25 30.17 -9.90 22.33
N LYS A 26 31.31 -9.58 22.96
CA LYS A 26 31.40 -9.44 24.43
C LYS A 26 30.56 -8.29 24.99
N GLU A 27 30.49 -7.19 24.25
CA GLU A 27 29.67 -6.00 24.57
C GLU A 27 28.18 -6.18 24.24
N GLY A 28 27.77 -7.33 23.67
CA GLY A 28 26.39 -7.59 23.28
C GLY A 28 25.89 -6.79 22.06
N LYS A 29 26.80 -6.12 21.34
CA LYS A 29 26.46 -5.34 20.13
C LYS A 29 26.17 -6.23 18.92
N ILE A 30 26.76 -7.43 18.89
CA ILE A 30 26.53 -8.46 17.88
C ILE A 30 26.02 -9.74 18.54
N ARG A 31 24.90 -10.26 18.03
CA ARG A 31 24.37 -11.57 18.40
C ARG A 31 25.23 -12.69 17.79
N ALA A 32 25.78 -13.56 18.63
CA ALA A 32 26.52 -14.75 18.21
C ALA A 32 26.07 -15.97 19.00
N VAL A 33 26.09 -17.14 18.38
CA VAL A 33 25.79 -18.43 18.99
C VAL A 33 27.05 -19.28 19.07
N ASN A 34 27.18 -20.06 20.14
CA ASN A 34 28.29 -20.99 20.30
C ASN A 34 27.87 -22.37 19.80
N ILE A 35 28.50 -22.83 18.72
CA ILE A 35 28.24 -24.16 18.14
C ILE A 35 29.57 -24.92 18.15
N GLY A 36 29.66 -25.97 18.98
CA GLY A 36 30.85 -26.80 19.09
C GLY A 36 32.10 -26.03 19.57
N GLY A 37 31.94 -25.10 20.52
CA GLY A 37 33.03 -24.30 21.08
C GLY A 37 33.49 -23.13 20.20
N ARG A 38 32.82 -22.88 19.07
CA ARG A 38 33.17 -21.80 18.14
C ARG A 38 32.02 -20.82 17.99
N TRP A 39 32.35 -19.53 18.03
CA TRP A 39 31.38 -18.46 17.74
C TRP A 39 30.94 -18.51 16.28
N ARG A 40 29.63 -18.44 16.08
CA ARG A 40 28.96 -18.34 14.80
C ARG A 40 27.99 -17.16 14.83
N ILE A 41 28.00 -16.34 13.79
CA ILE A 41 27.13 -15.18 13.67
C ILE A 41 26.03 -15.55 12.67
N PRO A 42 24.75 -15.46 13.05
CA PRO A 42 23.65 -15.75 12.15
C PRO A 42 23.60 -14.76 10.97
N GLU A 43 23.12 -15.21 9.80
CA GLU A 43 23.01 -14.35 8.60
C GLU A 43 22.14 -13.10 8.85
N SER A 44 21.06 -13.24 9.63
CA SER A 44 20.18 -12.12 9.98
C SER A 44 20.91 -11.00 10.70
N GLU A 45 21.88 -11.35 11.55
CA GLU A 45 22.66 -10.39 12.32
C GLU A 45 23.67 -9.63 11.44
N ILE A 46 24.26 -10.29 10.44
CA ILE A 46 25.16 -9.65 9.48
C ILE A 46 24.38 -8.65 8.62
N LYS A 47 23.21 -9.06 8.12
CA LYS A 47 22.32 -8.17 7.35
C LYS A 47 21.87 -6.96 8.16
N ARG A 48 21.57 -7.15 9.46
CA ARG A 48 21.21 -6.07 10.40
C ARG A 48 22.31 -5.01 10.49
N ILE A 49 23.57 -5.43 10.56
CA ILE A 49 24.72 -4.53 10.68
C ILE A 49 25.02 -3.81 9.36
N LEU A 50 24.84 -4.49 8.23
CA LEU A 50 25.06 -3.92 6.90
C LEU A 50 23.95 -2.96 6.44
N GLY A 51 22.90 -2.75 7.25
CA GLY A 51 21.76 -1.92 6.89
C GLY A 51 20.95 -2.47 5.70
N GLN A 52 21.18 -3.74 5.32
CA GLN A 52 20.32 -4.42 4.35
C GLN A 52 18.99 -4.76 5.03
N PRO A 53 17.85 -4.71 4.31
CA PRO A 53 16.60 -5.19 4.86
C PRO A 53 16.80 -6.66 5.25
N VAL A 54 16.88 -6.90 6.56
CA VAL A 54 16.81 -8.25 7.08
C VAL A 54 15.37 -8.66 6.82
N GLU A 55 15.15 -9.68 6.00
CA GLU A 55 13.94 -10.46 6.13
C GLU A 55 14.00 -11.01 7.55
N GLU A 56 13.37 -10.29 8.48
CA GLU A 56 13.24 -10.70 9.86
C GLU A 56 12.71 -12.13 9.82
N ILE A 57 13.42 -13.06 10.48
CA ILE A 57 12.85 -14.35 10.84
C ILE A 57 11.77 -14.04 11.88
N ARG A 58 10.65 -13.49 11.41
CA ARG A 58 9.41 -13.42 12.15
C ARG A 58 8.94 -14.86 12.18
N THR A 59 8.76 -15.41 13.38
CA THR A 59 7.68 -16.39 13.60
C THR A 59 6.50 -15.97 12.72
N PRO A 60 5.84 -16.84 11.94
CA PRO A 60 4.82 -16.42 10.97
C PRO A 60 3.71 -15.65 11.70
N ARG A 61 3.87 -14.33 11.77
CA ARG A 61 2.92 -13.41 12.35
C ARG A 61 1.92 -13.15 11.25
N ALA A 62 0.65 -13.27 11.58
CA ALA A 62 -0.44 -12.83 10.72
C ALA A 62 -0.13 -11.41 10.20
N ALA A 63 -0.13 -11.22 8.88
CA ALA A 63 0.17 -9.92 8.31
C ALA A 63 -0.83 -8.88 8.84
N ARG A 64 -0.33 -7.70 9.25
CA ARG A 64 -1.18 -6.60 9.69
C ARG A 64 -1.79 -5.90 8.48
N VAL A 65 -3.10 -5.92 8.35
CA VAL A 65 -3.81 -5.42 7.18
C VAL A 65 -4.62 -4.18 7.55
N VAL A 66 -4.59 -3.18 6.67
CA VAL A 66 -5.56 -2.09 6.65
C VAL A 66 -6.45 -2.24 5.43
N ILE A 67 -7.76 -2.18 5.65
CA ILE A 67 -8.74 -2.11 4.56
C ILE A 67 -8.88 -0.67 4.11
N TYR A 68 -8.86 -0.44 2.80
CA TYR A 68 -9.34 0.80 2.20
C TYR A 68 -10.55 0.56 1.29
N ALA A 69 -11.63 1.27 1.61
CA ALA A 69 -12.90 1.19 0.91
C ALA A 69 -13.33 2.58 0.42
N ARG A 70 -13.90 2.66 -0.78
CA ARG A 70 -14.30 3.93 -1.41
C ARG A 70 -15.54 3.78 -2.28
N VAL A 71 -16.41 4.77 -2.21
CA VAL A 71 -17.50 5.00 -3.16
C VAL A 71 -17.51 6.47 -3.61
N SER A 72 -18.10 6.77 -4.76
CA SER A 72 -18.09 8.13 -5.31
C SER A 72 -19.16 9.05 -4.71
N GLY A 73 -20.28 8.51 -4.24
CA GLY A 73 -21.45 9.24 -3.74
C GLY A 73 -21.95 8.79 -2.36
N ALA A 74 -22.57 9.71 -1.62
CA ALA A 74 -23.07 9.44 -0.26
C ALA A 74 -24.30 8.51 -0.22
N ASN A 75 -24.99 8.34 -1.34
CA ASN A 75 -26.06 7.36 -1.55
C ASN A 75 -25.53 5.92 -1.61
N GLN A 76 -24.24 5.70 -1.86
CA GLN A 76 -23.61 4.38 -1.97
C GLN A 76 -23.09 3.85 -0.62
N LYS A 77 -23.62 4.30 0.53
CA LYS A 77 -23.17 3.84 1.87
C LYS A 77 -23.29 2.33 2.04
N LYS A 78 -24.39 1.74 1.56
CA LYS A 78 -24.60 0.28 1.62
C LYS A 78 -23.53 -0.48 0.83
N GLU A 79 -23.15 0.03 -0.35
CA GLU A 79 -22.11 -0.57 -1.17
C GLU A 79 -20.73 -0.47 -0.49
N LEU A 80 -20.46 0.66 0.16
CA LEU A 80 -19.26 0.84 0.96
C LEU A 80 -19.17 -0.16 2.13
N GLU A 81 -20.30 -0.49 2.75
CA GLU A 81 -20.39 -1.50 3.81
C GLU A 81 -20.18 -2.92 3.27
N ASN A 82 -20.88 -3.28 2.18
CA ASN A 82 -20.71 -4.56 1.49
C ASN A 82 -19.24 -4.80 1.10
N GLN A 83 -18.57 -3.77 0.57
CA GLN A 83 -17.16 -3.83 0.22
C GLN A 83 -16.28 -4.15 1.44
N VAL A 84 -16.53 -3.50 2.57
CA VAL A 84 -15.76 -3.74 3.81
C VAL A 84 -16.00 -5.16 4.33
N GLU A 85 -17.23 -5.65 4.30
CA GLU A 85 -17.56 -7.02 4.72
C GLU A 85 -16.90 -8.07 3.82
N ALA A 86 -16.92 -7.88 2.50
CA ALA A 86 -16.24 -8.77 1.56
C ALA A 86 -14.73 -8.81 1.82
N LEU A 87 -14.11 -7.67 2.10
CA LEU A 87 -12.69 -7.58 2.43
C LEU A 87 -12.35 -8.19 3.80
N LYS A 88 -13.23 -8.08 4.79
CA LYS A 88 -13.05 -8.76 6.09
C LYS A 88 -13.04 -10.28 5.93
N LYS A 89 -13.95 -10.84 5.13
CA LYS A 89 -13.95 -12.28 4.81
C LYS A 89 -12.65 -12.70 4.10
N TYR A 90 -12.14 -11.86 3.20
CA TYR A 90 -10.85 -12.09 2.55
C TYR A 90 -9.68 -12.14 3.56
N ILE A 91 -9.67 -11.26 4.56
CA ILE A 91 -8.67 -11.25 5.65
C ILE A 91 -8.74 -12.54 6.47
N GLU A 92 -9.94 -12.97 6.85
CA GLU A 92 -10.17 -14.22 7.61
C GLU A 92 -9.63 -15.43 6.85
N GLN A 93 -9.91 -15.53 5.55
CA GLN A 93 -9.43 -16.63 4.69
C GLN A 93 -7.90 -16.66 4.56
N ASN A 94 -7.22 -15.52 4.73
CA ASN A 94 -5.77 -15.41 4.62
C ASN A 94 -5.06 -15.42 5.98
N ASN A 95 -5.78 -15.63 7.09
CA ASN A 95 -5.25 -15.56 8.46
C ASN A 95 -4.46 -14.26 8.72
N TRP A 96 -5.02 -13.13 8.31
CA TRP A 96 -4.43 -11.80 8.52
C TRP A 96 -5.04 -11.09 9.72
N GLU A 97 -4.28 -10.16 10.32
CA GLU A 97 -4.70 -9.34 11.46
C GLU A 97 -5.25 -7.99 10.94
N LEU A 98 -6.54 -7.70 11.14
CA LEU A 98 -7.12 -6.41 10.76
C LEU A 98 -6.71 -5.31 11.75
N VAL A 99 -5.93 -4.33 11.29
CA VAL A 99 -5.52 -3.14 12.07
C VAL A 99 -6.56 -2.04 12.03
N ALA A 100 -7.07 -1.72 10.84
CA ALA A 100 -8.01 -0.62 10.67
C ALA A 100 -8.84 -0.75 9.39
N VAL A 101 -9.99 -0.09 9.38
CA VAL A 101 -10.80 0.13 8.19
C VAL A 101 -10.82 1.64 7.91
N VAL A 102 -10.29 2.03 6.76
CA VAL A 102 -10.28 3.42 6.28
C VAL A 102 -11.25 3.54 5.11
N LYS A 103 -12.09 4.58 5.14
CA LYS A 103 -13.16 4.78 4.16
C LYS A 103 -13.13 6.19 3.59
N ASP A 104 -13.49 6.34 2.31
CA ASP A 104 -13.76 7.64 1.68
C ASP A 104 -15.07 7.61 0.88
N ILE A 105 -15.80 8.73 0.91
CA ILE A 105 -16.91 9.02 -0.01
C ILE A 105 -16.44 10.16 -0.91
N ALA A 106 -15.84 9.80 -2.04
CA ALA A 106 -15.29 10.71 -3.03
C ALA A 106 -14.95 9.98 -4.33
N SER A 107 -14.94 10.71 -5.45
CA SER A 107 -14.43 10.23 -6.73
C SER A 107 -13.00 9.72 -6.62
N GLY A 108 -12.66 8.69 -7.41
CA GLY A 108 -11.30 8.16 -7.53
C GLY A 108 -10.31 9.15 -8.16
N LEU A 109 -10.78 10.24 -8.76
CA LEU A 109 -9.96 11.34 -9.29
C LEU A 109 -9.50 12.31 -8.20
N LYS A 110 -10.12 12.29 -7.02
CA LYS A 110 -9.82 13.24 -5.95
C LYS A 110 -8.52 12.83 -5.24
N GLU A 111 -7.53 13.70 -5.17
CA GLU A 111 -6.22 13.39 -4.57
C GLU A 111 -6.13 13.78 -3.07
N ASP A 112 -6.91 14.76 -2.63
CA ASP A 112 -7.03 15.26 -1.24
C ASP A 112 -8.05 14.46 -0.40
N ARG A 113 -8.19 13.15 -0.67
CA ARG A 113 -9.08 12.26 0.09
C ARG A 113 -8.53 12.01 1.49
N ARG A 114 -9.31 12.34 2.52
CA ARG A 114 -8.89 12.25 3.94
C ARG A 114 -8.47 10.83 4.32
N GLY A 115 -9.19 9.81 3.87
CA GLY A 115 -8.84 8.41 4.12
C GLY A 115 -7.53 8.02 3.43
N LEU A 116 -7.36 8.36 2.15
CA LEU A 116 -6.11 8.11 1.42
C LEU A 116 -4.90 8.75 2.11
N TRP A 117 -4.99 10.02 2.52
CA TRP A 117 -3.91 10.69 3.25
C TRP A 117 -3.63 10.05 4.62
N LYS A 118 -4.67 9.61 5.33
CA LYS A 118 -4.50 8.84 6.56
C LYS A 118 -3.70 7.56 6.31
N LEU A 119 -3.96 6.82 5.23
CA LEU A 119 -3.20 5.62 4.88
C LEU A 119 -1.73 5.91 4.62
N ILE A 120 -1.43 6.99 3.91
CA ILE A 120 -0.05 7.42 3.66
C ILE A 120 0.67 7.71 4.98
N GLU A 121 0.02 8.39 5.92
CA GLU A 121 0.60 8.66 7.23
C GLU A 121 0.79 7.40 8.08
N MET A 122 -0.18 6.48 8.08
CA MET A 122 -0.04 5.17 8.74
C MET A 122 1.10 4.34 8.12
N ALA A 123 1.29 4.42 6.80
CA ALA A 123 2.34 3.71 6.08
C ALA A 123 3.73 4.25 6.42
N LYS A 124 3.89 5.58 6.46
CA LYS A 124 5.13 6.25 6.91
C LYS A 124 5.56 5.83 8.32
N LYS A 125 4.58 5.52 9.18
CA LYS A 125 4.80 5.06 10.56
C LYS A 125 4.93 3.54 10.69
N HIS A 126 4.88 2.80 9.59
CA HIS A 126 4.94 1.33 9.57
C HIS A 126 3.89 0.64 10.46
N GLU A 127 2.70 1.24 10.59
CA GLU A 127 1.62 0.77 11.46
C GLU A 127 0.94 -0.52 10.95
N PHE A 128 1.16 -0.88 9.68
CA PHE A 128 0.61 -2.07 9.05
C PHE A 128 1.59 -2.62 7.99
N ASP A 129 1.28 -3.78 7.41
CA ASP A 129 2.14 -4.47 6.43
C ASP A 129 1.46 -4.59 5.06
N VAL A 130 0.11 -4.63 5.02
CA VAL A 130 -0.68 -4.84 3.80
C VAL A 130 -1.81 -3.80 3.68
N LEU A 131 -1.87 -3.10 2.55
CA LEU A 131 -3.03 -2.30 2.14
C LEU A 131 -3.95 -3.17 1.29
N LEU A 132 -5.14 -3.49 1.79
CA LEU A 132 -6.13 -4.30 1.09
C LEU A 132 -7.23 -3.41 0.49
N VAL A 133 -7.42 -3.53 -0.83
CA VAL A 133 -8.50 -2.87 -1.57
C VAL A 133 -9.30 -3.89 -2.37
N ALA A 134 -10.59 -3.64 -2.56
CA ALA A 134 -11.44 -4.56 -3.32
C ALA A 134 -11.03 -4.64 -4.79
N TYR A 135 -10.86 -3.46 -5.43
CA TYR A 135 -10.52 -3.30 -6.83
C TYR A 135 -9.49 -2.16 -7.00
N ARG A 136 -8.76 -2.14 -8.12
CA ARG A 136 -7.72 -1.14 -8.40
C ARG A 136 -8.24 0.30 -8.36
N ASP A 137 -9.41 0.53 -8.94
CA ASP A 137 -10.05 1.84 -9.06
C ASP A 137 -10.60 2.38 -7.72
N ARG A 138 -10.76 1.51 -6.72
CA ARG A 138 -11.15 1.92 -5.36
C ARG A 138 -10.01 2.68 -4.69
N LEU A 139 -8.76 2.31 -4.97
CA LEU A 139 -7.60 3.07 -4.51
C LEU A 139 -7.48 4.42 -5.23
N THR A 140 -7.55 4.41 -6.56
CA THR A 140 -7.46 5.64 -7.38
C THR A 140 -7.94 5.38 -8.80
N ARG A 141 -8.51 6.39 -9.48
CA ARG A 141 -8.88 6.28 -10.90
C ARG A 141 -7.65 6.23 -11.81
N PHE A 142 -6.62 7.01 -11.48
CA PHE A 142 -5.35 7.06 -12.20
C PHE A 142 -4.16 7.02 -11.25
N GLY A 143 -2.99 6.63 -11.76
CA GLY A 143 -1.76 6.62 -10.96
C GLY A 143 -1.68 5.48 -9.93
N PHE A 144 -2.45 4.39 -10.12
CA PHE A 144 -2.39 3.22 -9.22
C PHE A 144 -0.96 2.74 -9.02
N LYS A 145 -0.17 2.63 -10.10
CA LYS A 145 1.23 2.19 -10.05
C LYS A 145 2.11 3.15 -9.23
N TYR A 146 1.84 4.45 -9.26
CA TYR A 146 2.57 5.42 -8.44
C TYR A 146 2.29 5.22 -6.95
N LEU A 147 1.01 5.01 -6.59
CA LEU A 147 0.64 4.70 -5.21
C LEU A 147 1.19 3.34 -4.76
N GLU A 148 1.15 2.33 -5.62
CA GLU A 148 1.71 1.01 -5.35
C GLU A 148 3.21 1.08 -5.05
N GLU A 149 4.00 1.77 -5.89
CA GLU A 149 5.43 1.98 -5.64
C GLU A 149 5.69 2.84 -4.40
N LEU A 150 4.85 3.85 -4.12
CA LEU A 150 4.93 4.65 -2.89
C LEU A 150 4.73 3.80 -1.63
N PHE A 151 3.66 2.99 -1.58
CA PHE A 151 3.40 2.10 -0.45
C PHE A 151 4.50 1.05 -0.30
N LYS A 152 4.97 0.49 -1.42
CA LYS A 152 6.09 -0.45 -1.45
C LYS A 152 7.38 0.16 -0.91
N ALA A 153 7.67 1.44 -1.21
CA ALA A 153 8.80 2.15 -0.64
C ALA A 153 8.72 2.30 0.90
N TYR A 154 7.51 2.31 1.46
CA TYR A 154 7.27 2.26 2.91
C TYR A 154 7.20 0.82 3.47
N GLY A 155 7.49 -0.20 2.67
CA GLY A 155 7.41 -1.61 3.06
C GLY A 155 5.99 -2.17 3.11
N ILE A 156 5.02 -1.47 2.52
CA ILE A 156 3.61 -1.88 2.48
C ILE A 156 3.29 -2.58 1.17
N LYS A 157 2.73 -3.80 1.26
CA LYS A 157 2.22 -4.51 0.08
C LYS A 157 0.79 -4.07 -0.23
N VAL A 158 0.54 -3.60 -1.45
CA VAL A 158 -0.84 -3.34 -1.92
C VAL A 158 -1.41 -4.64 -2.49
N VAL A 159 -2.59 -5.05 -2.00
CA VAL A 159 -3.31 -6.25 -2.46
C VAL A 159 -4.69 -5.84 -2.97
N VAL A 160 -5.00 -6.32 -4.17
CA VAL A 160 -6.33 -6.18 -4.80
C VAL A 160 -7.05 -7.52 -4.65
N ALA A 161 -8.17 -7.53 -3.94
CA ALA A 161 -8.86 -8.77 -3.57
C ALA A 161 -9.62 -9.42 -4.73
N PHE A 162 -10.18 -8.61 -5.64
CA PHE A 162 -11.13 -9.06 -6.64
C PHE A 162 -10.78 -8.53 -8.03
N GLN A 163 -11.11 -9.29 -9.08
CA GLN A 163 -10.78 -8.92 -10.47
C GLN A 163 -11.92 -8.20 -11.21
N GLU A 164 -13.17 -8.57 -10.95
CA GLU A 164 -14.34 -8.00 -11.66
C GLU A 164 -14.94 -6.81 -10.90
N PRO A 165 -14.98 -5.61 -11.49
CA PRO A 165 -15.51 -4.44 -10.82
C PRO A 165 -17.03 -4.56 -10.52
N PRO A 166 -17.54 -3.80 -9.52
CA PRO A 166 -18.94 -3.88 -9.11
C PRO A 166 -19.87 -3.29 -10.18
N LYS A 167 -21.18 -3.58 -10.07
CA LYS A 167 -22.19 -3.20 -11.09
C LYS A 167 -22.26 -1.69 -11.35
N ASP A 168 -21.99 -0.86 -10.34
CA ASP A 168 -22.01 0.60 -10.40
C ASP A 168 -20.71 1.23 -10.94
N PHE A 169 -19.70 0.41 -11.26
CA PHE A 169 -18.42 0.87 -11.79
C PHE A 169 -18.55 1.71 -13.05
N TYR A 170 -19.42 1.31 -13.99
CA TYR A 170 -19.65 2.02 -15.24
C TYR A 170 -20.22 3.42 -15.00
N GLN A 171 -21.19 3.54 -14.10
CA GLN A 171 -21.79 4.82 -13.75
C GLN A 171 -20.75 5.76 -13.13
N GLU A 172 -19.94 5.27 -12.17
CA GLU A 172 -18.86 6.08 -11.60
C GLU A 172 -17.81 6.49 -12.65
N LEU A 173 -17.52 5.63 -13.63
CA LEU A 173 -16.57 5.90 -14.71
C LEU A 173 -17.08 6.99 -15.65
N VAL A 174 -18.36 6.94 -16.02
CA VAL A 174 -19.04 7.99 -16.81
C VAL A 174 -18.98 9.34 -16.09
N GLU A 175 -19.30 9.38 -14.80
CA GLU A 175 -19.23 10.61 -14.02
C GLU A 175 -17.81 11.17 -13.93
N ASP A 176 -16.81 10.30 -13.77
CA ASP A 176 -15.40 10.69 -13.75
C ASP A 176 -14.95 11.22 -15.12
N LEU A 177 -15.39 10.62 -16.23
CA LEU A 177 -15.10 11.10 -17.58
C LEU A 177 -15.68 12.50 -17.83
N ILE A 178 -16.94 12.73 -17.44
CA ILE A 178 -17.58 14.05 -17.54
C ILE A 178 -16.79 15.09 -16.72
N LYS A 179 -16.32 14.75 -15.51
CA LYS A 179 -15.50 15.65 -14.68
C LYS A 179 -14.18 16.01 -15.34
N ILE A 180 -13.48 15.02 -15.91
CA ILE A 180 -12.21 15.23 -16.63
C ILE A 180 -12.44 16.17 -17.81
N PHE A 181 -13.43 15.85 -18.65
CA PHE A 181 -13.74 16.64 -19.85
C PHE A 181 -14.13 18.08 -19.48
N THR A 182 -15.02 18.24 -18.51
CA THR A 182 -15.44 19.56 -17.99
C THR A 182 -14.24 20.37 -17.49
N SER A 183 -13.29 19.73 -16.79
CA SER A 183 -12.05 20.37 -16.35
C SER A 183 -11.24 20.90 -17.53
N PHE A 184 -11.03 20.11 -18.58
CA PHE A 184 -10.33 20.55 -19.79
C PHE A 184 -11.07 21.67 -20.54
N VAL A 185 -12.37 21.50 -20.81
CA VAL A 185 -13.19 22.51 -21.51
C VAL A 185 -13.19 23.84 -20.74
N SER A 186 -13.23 23.78 -19.40
CA SER A 186 -13.18 24.98 -18.56
C SER A 186 -11.87 25.76 -18.70
N ARG A 187 -10.74 25.06 -18.90
CA ARG A 187 -9.42 25.67 -19.11
C ARG A 187 -9.26 26.21 -20.54
N ILE A 188 -9.84 25.54 -21.53
CA ILE A 188 -9.76 25.94 -22.95
C ILE A 188 -10.64 27.16 -23.24
N TYR A 189 -11.91 27.12 -22.82
CA TYR A 189 -12.90 28.14 -23.21
C TYR A 189 -13.30 29.09 -22.08
N GLY A 190 -12.89 28.81 -20.83
CA GLY A 190 -13.35 29.55 -19.65
C GLY A 190 -14.78 29.17 -19.23
N LYS A 191 -14.99 29.03 -17.91
CA LYS A 191 -16.26 28.55 -17.30
C LYS A 191 -17.52 29.35 -17.66
N ARG A 192 -17.37 30.61 -18.08
CA ARG A 192 -18.50 31.51 -18.39
C ARG A 192 -18.81 31.59 -19.89
N SER A 193 -18.04 30.94 -20.76
CA SER A 193 -18.25 31.05 -22.20
C SER A 193 -19.47 30.24 -22.66
N HIS A 194 -20.12 30.73 -23.72
CA HIS A 194 -21.22 29.99 -24.38
C HIS A 194 -20.71 28.68 -25.00
N LYS A 195 -19.46 28.66 -25.48
CA LYS A 195 -18.82 27.45 -26.01
C LYS A 195 -18.63 26.38 -24.94
N TYR A 196 -18.28 26.75 -23.71
CA TYR A 196 -18.21 25.83 -22.57
C TYR A 196 -19.54 25.11 -22.35
N LYS A 197 -20.64 25.86 -22.23
CA LYS A 197 -21.98 25.28 -21.97
C LYS A 197 -22.38 24.29 -23.07
N LYS A 198 -22.27 24.72 -24.33
CA LYS A 198 -22.62 23.89 -25.50
C LYS A 198 -21.83 22.58 -25.53
N VAL A 199 -20.53 22.62 -25.25
CA VAL A 199 -19.65 21.45 -25.34
C VAL A 199 -19.87 20.50 -24.16
N VAL A 200 -20.07 21.02 -22.94
CA VAL A 200 -20.37 20.18 -21.77
C VAL A 200 -21.75 19.52 -21.91
N GLU A 201 -22.79 20.27 -22.31
CA GLU A 201 -24.14 19.73 -22.51
C GLU A 201 -24.18 18.64 -23.58
N ALA A 202 -23.49 18.84 -24.71
CA ALA A 202 -23.39 17.82 -25.76
C ALA A 202 -22.74 16.53 -25.24
N VAL A 203 -21.62 16.65 -24.50
CA VAL A 203 -20.93 15.49 -23.95
C VAL A 203 -21.74 14.77 -22.88
N GLU A 204 -22.45 15.51 -22.03
CA GLU A 204 -23.34 14.89 -21.05
C GLU A 204 -24.47 14.11 -21.71
N GLN A 205 -25.08 14.64 -22.78
CA GLN A 205 -26.15 13.97 -23.51
C GLN A 205 -25.64 12.70 -24.20
N THR A 206 -24.49 12.76 -24.89
CA THR A 206 -23.94 11.61 -25.62
C THR A 206 -23.46 10.49 -24.69
N ILE A 207 -22.92 10.82 -23.51
CA ILE A 207 -22.39 9.80 -22.60
C ILE A 207 -23.48 9.17 -21.72
N LYS A 208 -24.58 9.89 -21.43
CA LYS A 208 -25.69 9.39 -20.60
C LYS A 208 -26.72 8.56 -21.38
N ASP A 209 -26.71 8.61 -22.71
CA ASP A 209 -27.63 7.89 -23.61
C ASP A 209 -26.82 6.87 -24.43
N PRO A 210 -26.53 5.66 -23.89
CA PRO A 210 -25.65 4.67 -24.53
C PRO A 210 -26.27 3.97 -25.75
#